data_AF-A0A9P8BKA0-F1
#
_entry.id   AF-A0A9P8BKA0-F1
#
_cell.length_a   1.000
_cell.length_b   1.000
_cell.length_c   1.000
_cell.angle_alpha   90.00
_cell.angle_beta   90.00
_cell.angle_gamma   90.00
#
_symmetry.space_group_name_H-M   'P 1'
#
loop_
_entity.id
_entity.type
_entity.pdbx_description
1 polymer ?
#
loop_
_entity_poly.entity_id
_entity_poly.type
_entity_poly.pdbx_seq_one_letter_code
_entity_poly.pdbx_strand_id
1 'polypeptide(L)'
;MTSRPEPHLRSIFSHADNLHRVILHDIEASIVKNDIRLYLQTSFAEIPGRLELPIGRTWARRDEIEVLAGRAETLFIVAATFVRFAGDDEVRNPRQQLDLLLQRSESSLTGPDHTIDELYLQILRKIRSTTGSPYIIERLQLMVGAMVLLQDPIPVPAMERLLGLSTGDGFRALHHLHSVISVPRSSNECPRIHHASFPDFITDPSRCTEIDFCIQSNVHEARLAGRCLELAKFAVESGAQGPELEYASSWWPYYLSRAGSDEGKAINLVEASTSCYLMGWYELIRPRGPSPCPMDADCWAVVRVLPS
;
A
#
# COMPACT_ATOMS: atom_id res chain seq x y z
N MET A 1 -22.72 -5.88 -12.47
CA MET A 1 -21.77 -4.78 -12.25
C MET A 1 -21.98 -4.26 -10.83
N THR A 2 -20.91 -3.89 -10.13
CA THR A 2 -20.97 -3.27 -8.79
C THR A 2 -20.19 -1.96 -8.85
N SER A 3 -20.71 -0.89 -8.23
CA SER A 3 -20.05 0.41 -8.19
C SER A 3 -20.42 1.17 -6.91
N ARG A 4 -19.64 2.22 -6.59
CA ARG A 4 -20.09 3.24 -5.64
C ARG A 4 -21.28 4.01 -6.23
N PRO A 5 -22.13 4.63 -5.40
CA PRO A 5 -23.29 5.39 -5.86
C PRO A 5 -22.90 6.75 -6.44
N GLU A 6 -22.09 6.74 -7.50
CA GLU A 6 -21.60 7.95 -8.14
C GLU A 6 -22.73 8.64 -8.92
N PRO A 7 -22.84 9.98 -8.88
CA PRO A 7 -23.97 10.70 -9.48
C PRO A 7 -24.19 10.38 -10.96
N HIS A 8 -23.09 10.25 -11.72
CA HIS A 8 -23.14 9.95 -13.15
C HIS A 8 -23.68 8.53 -13.41
N LEU A 9 -23.28 7.53 -12.62
CA LEU A 9 -23.81 6.17 -12.72
C LEU A 9 -25.28 6.11 -12.30
N ARG A 10 -25.67 6.84 -11.24
CA ARG A 10 -27.08 6.92 -10.81
C ARG A 10 -27.99 7.43 -11.92
N SER A 11 -27.57 8.46 -12.65
CA SER A 11 -28.31 9.06 -13.77
C SER A 11 -28.42 8.12 -14.98
N ILE A 12 -27.33 7.45 -15.36
CA ILE A 12 -27.33 6.50 -16.48
C ILE A 12 -28.27 5.33 -16.18
N PHE A 13 -28.15 4.74 -14.98
CA PHE A 13 -28.90 3.54 -14.65
C PHE A 13 -30.34 3.83 -14.19
N SER A 14 -30.73 5.08 -13.89
CA SER A 14 -32.11 5.40 -13.48
C SER A 14 -33.11 5.30 -14.63
N HIS A 15 -32.64 5.32 -15.87
CA HIS A 15 -33.48 5.31 -17.08
C HIS A 15 -33.53 3.94 -17.77
N ALA A 16 -33.01 2.89 -17.12
CA ALA A 16 -32.93 1.56 -17.71
C ALA A 16 -33.97 0.63 -17.05
N ASP A 17 -35.11 0.44 -17.72
CA ASP A 17 -36.26 -0.31 -17.21
C ASP A 17 -36.02 -1.82 -17.04
N ASN A 18 -34.94 -2.35 -17.64
CA ASN A 18 -34.60 -3.77 -17.63
C ASN A 18 -33.44 -4.14 -16.67
N LEU A 19 -33.09 -3.27 -15.72
CA LEU A 19 -32.02 -3.54 -14.76
C LEU A 19 -32.56 -3.97 -13.40
N HIS A 20 -32.12 -5.14 -12.94
CA HIS A 20 -32.26 -5.52 -11.55
C HIS A 20 -31.22 -4.77 -10.71
N ARG A 21 -31.67 -3.77 -9.94
CA ARG A 21 -30.81 -2.95 -9.08
C ARG A 21 -30.95 -3.39 -7.63
N VAL A 22 -29.81 -3.66 -6.99
CA VAL A 22 -29.73 -3.87 -5.55
C VAL A 22 -28.89 -2.75 -4.96
N ILE A 23 -29.45 -1.98 -4.03
CA ILE A 23 -28.72 -0.94 -3.30
C ILE A 23 -28.12 -1.59 -2.06
N LEU A 24 -26.84 -1.92 -2.12
CA LEU A 24 -26.16 -2.69 -1.07
C LEU A 24 -26.13 -1.97 0.29
N HIS A 25 -26.23 -0.63 0.34
CA HIS A 25 -26.28 0.13 1.59
C HIS A 25 -27.69 0.27 2.20
N ASP A 26 -28.74 -0.14 1.48
CA ASP A 26 -30.13 -0.13 1.97
C ASP A 26 -30.56 -1.48 2.56
N ILE A 27 -29.63 -2.43 2.66
CA ILE A 27 -29.87 -3.71 3.32
C ILE A 27 -29.96 -3.47 4.83
N GLU A 28 -30.96 -4.06 5.48
CA GLU A 28 -31.15 -3.93 6.92
C GLU A 28 -29.88 -4.36 7.67
N ALA A 29 -29.38 -3.48 8.56
CA ALA A 29 -28.15 -3.73 9.29
C ALA A 29 -28.19 -5.03 10.11
N SER A 30 -29.37 -5.47 10.54
CA SER A 30 -29.58 -6.75 11.24
C SER A 30 -29.26 -7.95 10.35
N ILE A 31 -29.61 -7.90 9.06
CA ILE A 31 -29.31 -8.95 8.06
C ILE A 31 -27.80 -9.02 7.86
N VAL A 32 -27.15 -7.88 7.61
CA VAL A 32 -25.70 -7.82 7.41
C VAL A 32 -24.95 -8.35 8.63
N LYS A 33 -25.38 -8.00 9.85
CA LYS A 33 -24.79 -8.52 11.10
C LYS A 33 -24.96 -10.03 11.23
N ASN A 34 -26.12 -10.58 10.87
CA ASN A 34 -26.34 -12.03 10.86
C ASN A 34 -25.42 -12.75 9.86
N ASP A 35 -25.24 -12.19 8.67
CA ASP A 35 -24.36 -12.76 7.65
C ASP A 35 -22.88 -12.66 8.06
N ILE A 36 -22.46 -11.55 8.68
CA ILE A 36 -21.12 -11.41 9.27
C ILE A 36 -20.90 -12.47 10.35
N ARG A 37 -21.88 -12.70 11.24
CA ARG A 37 -21.79 -13.74 12.26
C ARG A 37 -21.63 -15.12 11.62
N LEU A 38 -22.44 -15.43 10.62
CA LEU A 38 -22.36 -16.71 9.89
C LEU A 38 -21.02 -16.88 9.18
N TYR A 39 -20.51 -15.81 8.56
CA TYR A 39 -19.20 -15.76 7.94
C TYR A 39 -18.09 -16.06 8.96
N LEU A 40 -18.05 -15.34 10.07
CA LEU A 40 -17.05 -15.56 11.13
C LEU A 40 -17.11 -16.98 11.68
N GLN A 41 -18.31 -17.51 11.94
CA GLN A 41 -18.49 -18.87 12.43
C GLN A 41 -17.94 -19.91 11.45
N THR A 42 -18.29 -19.78 10.16
CA THR A 42 -17.86 -20.71 9.12
C THR A 42 -16.35 -20.62 8.91
N SER A 43 -15.82 -19.41 8.73
CA SER A 43 -14.41 -19.20 8.43
C SER A 43 -13.49 -19.55 9.59
N PHE A 44 -13.86 -19.26 10.84
CA PHE A 44 -13.07 -19.73 11.98
C PHE A 44 -13.06 -21.25 12.09
N ALA A 45 -14.17 -21.93 11.81
CA ALA A 45 -14.23 -23.39 11.83
C ALA A 45 -13.29 -24.06 10.81
N GLU A 46 -12.91 -23.36 9.74
CA GLU A 46 -12.00 -23.83 8.69
C GLU A 46 -10.52 -23.66 9.04
N ILE A 47 -10.17 -22.70 9.92
CA ILE A 47 -8.78 -22.38 10.28
C ILE A 47 -7.98 -23.61 10.74
N PRO A 48 -8.48 -24.48 11.65
CA PRO A 48 -7.73 -25.65 12.09
C PRO A 48 -7.36 -26.60 10.95
N GLY A 49 -8.27 -26.78 9.99
CA GLY A 49 -8.04 -27.64 8.83
C GLY A 49 -7.02 -27.03 7.87
N ARG A 50 -7.15 -25.73 7.58
CA ARG A 50 -6.23 -25.00 6.70
C ARG A 50 -4.81 -24.92 7.27
N LEU A 51 -4.69 -24.80 8.59
CA LEU A 51 -3.41 -24.74 9.29
C LEU A 51 -2.89 -26.12 9.73
N GLU A 52 -3.62 -27.21 9.48
CA GLU A 52 -3.26 -28.56 9.94
C GLU A 52 -3.02 -28.64 11.47
N LEU A 53 -3.88 -28.00 12.26
CA LEU A 53 -3.77 -27.94 13.72
C LEU A 53 -4.62 -29.03 14.40
N PRO A 54 -4.16 -29.61 15.52
CA PRO A 54 -4.89 -30.64 16.26
C PRO A 54 -5.97 -30.04 17.18
N ILE A 55 -6.77 -29.10 16.68
CA ILE A 55 -7.85 -28.44 17.41
C ILE A 55 -9.19 -28.62 16.68
N GLY A 56 -10.30 -28.67 17.43
CA GLY A 56 -11.63 -28.90 16.86
C GLY A 56 -12.19 -27.68 16.13
N ARG A 57 -13.23 -27.88 15.29
CA ARG A 57 -13.93 -26.82 14.54
C ARG A 57 -14.64 -25.79 15.44
N THR A 58 -14.85 -26.10 16.71
CA THR A 58 -15.50 -25.24 17.71
C THR A 58 -14.51 -24.56 18.66
N TRP A 59 -13.27 -24.32 18.19
CA TRP A 59 -12.22 -23.69 18.99
C TRP A 59 -12.51 -22.21 19.33
N ALA A 60 -13.22 -21.50 18.45
CA ALA A 60 -13.77 -20.18 18.72
C ALA A 60 -15.17 -20.33 19.33
N ARG A 61 -15.40 -19.72 20.50
CA ARG A 61 -16.69 -19.82 21.20
C ARG A 61 -17.73 -18.91 20.57
N ARG A 62 -19.00 -19.26 20.76
CA ARG A 62 -20.12 -18.49 20.19
C ARG A 62 -20.13 -17.04 20.70
N ASP A 63 -19.93 -16.83 21.99
CA ASP A 63 -19.85 -15.51 22.62
C ASP A 63 -18.71 -14.65 22.06
N GLU A 64 -17.55 -15.26 21.78
CA GLU A 64 -16.41 -14.58 21.16
C GLU A 64 -16.73 -14.15 19.72
N ILE A 65 -17.44 -15.01 18.96
CA ILE A 65 -17.91 -14.69 17.62
C ILE A 65 -18.92 -13.55 17.65
N GLU A 66 -19.85 -13.53 18.61
CA GLU A 66 -20.82 -12.43 18.77
C GLU A 66 -20.12 -11.10 19.08
N VAL A 67 -19.07 -11.13 19.93
CA VAL A 67 -18.26 -9.93 20.21
C VAL A 67 -17.60 -9.41 18.94
N LEU A 68 -16.97 -10.28 18.14
CA LEU A 68 -16.32 -9.88 16.89
C LEU A 68 -17.33 -9.44 15.82
N ALA A 69 -18.48 -10.09 15.72
CA ALA A 69 -19.56 -9.67 14.82
C ALA A 69 -20.07 -8.27 15.21
N GLY A 70 -20.22 -8.00 16.51
CA GLY A 70 -20.55 -6.68 17.02
C GLY A 70 -19.50 -5.62 16.66
N ARG A 71 -18.21 -5.95 16.79
CA ARG A 71 -17.09 -5.05 16.42
C ARG A 71 -16.96 -4.84 14.92
N ALA A 72 -17.34 -5.80 14.09
CA ALA A 72 -17.34 -5.63 12.65
C ALA A 72 -18.47 -4.72 12.14
N GLU A 73 -19.44 -4.38 13.00
CA GLU A 73 -20.65 -3.62 12.64
C GLU A 73 -21.33 -4.21 11.38
N THR A 74 -21.29 -3.51 10.25
CA THR A 74 -21.79 -3.96 8.93
C THR A 74 -20.67 -4.11 7.90
N LEU A 75 -19.42 -4.16 8.35
CA LEU A 75 -18.22 -4.20 7.52
C LEU A 75 -17.66 -5.62 7.45
N PHE A 76 -18.03 -6.37 6.41
CA PHE A 76 -17.44 -7.68 6.09
C PHE A 76 -15.91 -7.67 6.03
N ILE A 77 -15.36 -6.52 5.69
CA ILE A 77 -13.94 -6.33 5.46
C ILE A 77 -13.17 -6.33 6.80
N VAL A 78 -13.80 -5.84 7.88
CA VAL A 78 -13.32 -5.98 9.27
C VAL A 78 -13.39 -7.45 9.70
N ALA A 79 -14.52 -8.11 9.46
CA ALA A 79 -14.68 -9.53 9.77
C ALA A 79 -13.66 -10.43 9.02
N ALA A 80 -13.41 -10.15 7.75
CA ALA A 80 -12.42 -10.88 6.96
C ALA A 80 -10.99 -10.64 7.45
N THR A 81 -10.69 -9.42 7.93
CA THR A 81 -9.40 -9.13 8.58
C THR A 81 -9.23 -9.90 9.89
N PHE A 82 -10.28 -10.05 10.71
CA PHE A 82 -10.25 -10.92 11.90
C PHE A 82 -9.91 -12.38 11.54
N VAL A 83 -10.55 -12.92 10.51
CA VAL A 83 -10.29 -14.29 10.04
C VAL A 83 -8.85 -14.45 9.56
N ARG A 84 -8.33 -13.51 8.76
CA ARG A 84 -6.94 -13.56 8.28
C ARG A 84 -5.95 -13.48 9.45
N PHE A 85 -6.16 -12.54 10.36
CA PHE A 85 -5.31 -12.35 11.54
C PHE A 85 -5.30 -13.56 12.47
N ALA A 86 -6.47 -14.15 12.75
CA ALA A 86 -6.56 -15.39 13.52
C ALA A 86 -5.93 -16.59 12.80
N GLY A 87 -5.98 -16.58 11.48
CA GLY A 87 -5.54 -17.67 10.61
C GLY A 87 -4.12 -17.50 10.09
N ASP A 88 -3.25 -16.81 10.80
CA ASP A 88 -1.86 -16.58 10.44
C ASP A 88 -1.06 -17.91 10.32
N ASP A 89 -0.57 -18.19 9.11
CA ASP A 89 0.14 -19.42 8.74
C ASP A 89 1.53 -19.55 9.39
N GLU A 90 2.16 -18.44 9.79
CA GLU A 90 3.49 -18.45 10.42
C GLU A 90 3.37 -18.52 11.95
N VAL A 91 2.43 -17.74 12.52
CA VAL A 91 2.20 -17.77 13.98
C VAL A 91 1.56 -19.09 14.42
N ARG A 92 0.67 -19.68 13.59
CA ARG A 92 0.01 -20.98 13.81
C ARG A 92 -0.64 -21.14 15.20
N ASN A 93 -1.03 -20.03 15.82
CA ASN A 93 -1.67 -19.99 17.14
C ASN A 93 -2.97 -19.17 17.09
N PRO A 94 -4.05 -19.74 16.52
CA PRO A 94 -5.30 -19.02 16.32
C PRO A 94 -5.96 -18.60 17.64
N ARG A 95 -5.74 -19.33 18.73
CA ARG A 95 -6.27 -18.96 20.05
C ARG A 95 -5.64 -17.66 20.56
N GLN A 96 -4.32 -17.57 20.57
CA GLN A 96 -3.62 -16.35 20.98
C GLN A 96 -3.99 -15.15 20.10
N GLN A 97 -4.15 -15.36 18.80
CA GLN A 97 -4.59 -14.32 17.86
C GLN A 97 -6.02 -13.87 18.17
N LEU A 98 -6.94 -14.80 18.44
CA LEU A 98 -8.31 -14.49 18.81
C LEU A 98 -8.38 -13.71 20.13
N ASP A 99 -7.58 -14.10 21.13
CA ASP A 99 -7.51 -13.39 22.41
C ASP A 99 -7.09 -11.92 22.22
N LEU A 100 -6.16 -11.65 21.30
CA LEU A 100 -5.74 -10.29 20.96
C LEU A 100 -6.86 -9.50 20.26
N LEU A 101 -7.61 -10.14 19.36
CA LEU A 101 -8.78 -9.51 18.72
C LEU A 101 -9.93 -9.23 19.70
N LEU A 102 -10.01 -9.98 20.80
CA LEU A 102 -11.01 -9.80 21.84
C LEU A 102 -10.61 -8.77 22.90
N GLN A 103 -9.32 -8.43 23.01
CA GLN A 103 -8.87 -7.34 23.89
C GLN A 103 -9.59 -6.04 23.50
N ARG A 104 -10.09 -5.33 24.50
CA ARG A 104 -10.83 -4.10 24.28
C ARG A 104 -9.84 -2.99 23.95
N SER A 105 -10.05 -2.28 22.85
CA SER A 105 -9.35 -1.01 22.67
C SER A 105 -9.94 0.05 23.61
N GLU A 106 -9.08 0.88 24.19
CA GLU A 106 -9.46 2.01 25.05
C GLU A 106 -10.03 3.20 24.26
N SER A 107 -10.20 3.11 22.94
CA SER A 107 -10.70 4.24 22.14
C SER A 107 -12.21 4.42 22.28
N SER A 108 -12.61 5.66 22.58
CA SER A 108 -13.98 6.10 22.82
C SER A 108 -14.74 6.53 21.55
N LEU A 109 -14.21 6.22 20.36
CA LEU A 109 -14.74 6.73 19.09
C LEU A 109 -15.72 5.72 18.47
N THR A 110 -16.86 6.21 18.00
CA THR A 110 -17.93 5.40 17.40
C THR A 110 -18.14 5.80 15.94
N GLY A 111 -18.22 4.82 15.04
CA GLY A 111 -18.44 5.03 13.60
C GLY A 111 -17.65 4.04 12.73
N PRO A 112 -18.11 3.74 11.50
CA PRO A 112 -17.55 2.68 10.66
C PRO A 112 -16.09 2.95 10.25
N ASP A 113 -15.71 4.20 10.00
CA ASP A 113 -14.33 4.58 9.69
C ASP A 113 -13.41 4.49 10.93
N HIS A 114 -13.95 4.75 12.13
CA HIS A 114 -13.21 4.57 13.37
C HIS A 114 -13.02 3.10 13.73
N THR A 115 -14.01 2.27 13.41
CA THR A 115 -13.96 0.82 13.65
C THR A 115 -12.86 0.14 12.84
N ILE A 116 -12.65 0.57 11.59
CA ILE A 116 -11.57 0.03 10.75
C ILE A 116 -10.19 0.61 11.12
N ASP A 117 -10.11 1.90 11.46
CA ASP A 117 -8.87 2.54 11.91
C ASP A 117 -8.37 1.93 13.22
N GLU A 118 -9.28 1.66 14.16
CA GLU A 118 -8.95 1.01 15.41
C GLU A 118 -8.40 -0.41 15.20
N LEU A 119 -8.97 -1.16 14.25
CA LEU A 119 -8.44 -2.46 13.87
C LEU A 119 -7.02 -2.34 13.31
N TYR A 120 -6.75 -1.37 12.43
CA TYR A 120 -5.39 -1.15 11.94
C TYR A 120 -4.43 -0.78 13.07
N LEU A 121 -4.82 0.12 13.97
CA LEU A 121 -4.02 0.50 15.14
C LEU A 121 -3.70 -0.71 16.04
N GLN A 122 -4.68 -1.59 16.30
CA GLN A 122 -4.45 -2.82 17.06
C GLN A 122 -3.42 -3.74 16.37
N ILE A 123 -3.50 -3.88 15.04
CA ILE A 123 -2.54 -4.66 14.26
C ILE A 123 -1.14 -4.04 14.38
N LEU A 124 -1.00 -2.72 14.18
CA LEU A 124 0.29 -2.02 14.29
C LEU A 124 0.90 -2.13 15.69
N ARG A 125 0.10 -1.94 16.75
CA ARG A 125 0.54 -2.12 18.16
C ARG A 125 1.04 -3.53 18.42
N LYS A 126 0.36 -4.54 17.87
CA LYS A 126 0.81 -5.93 17.95
C LYS A 126 2.14 -6.14 17.24
N ILE A 127 2.32 -5.57 16.05
CA ILE A 127 3.58 -5.69 15.31
C ILE A 127 4.70 -5.10 16.18
N ARG A 128 4.48 -3.94 16.79
CA ARG A 128 5.46 -3.34 17.71
C ARG A 128 5.76 -4.25 18.89
N SER A 129 4.74 -4.80 19.57
CA SER A 129 4.95 -5.66 20.76
C SER A 129 5.60 -7.00 20.43
N THR A 130 5.30 -7.57 19.26
CA THR A 130 5.81 -8.88 18.83
C THR A 130 7.22 -8.78 18.26
N THR A 131 7.51 -7.74 17.46
CA THR A 131 8.81 -7.59 16.82
C THR A 131 9.81 -6.90 17.71
N GLY A 132 9.40 -5.85 18.44
CA GLY A 132 10.26 -4.98 19.23
C GLY A 132 11.45 -4.38 18.48
N SER A 133 11.49 -4.53 17.15
CA SER A 133 12.70 -4.38 16.34
C SER A 133 12.57 -3.16 15.44
N PRO A 134 13.32 -2.07 15.71
CA PRO A 134 13.34 -0.90 14.84
C PRO A 134 13.71 -1.25 13.40
N TYR A 135 14.55 -2.26 13.20
CA TYR A 135 14.96 -2.77 11.89
C TYR A 135 13.78 -3.30 11.06
N ILE A 136 12.86 -4.03 11.69
CA ILE A 136 11.67 -4.58 11.03
C ILE A 136 10.67 -3.45 10.75
N ILE A 137 10.47 -2.55 11.72
CA ILE A 137 9.56 -1.41 11.58
C ILE A 137 10.00 -0.49 10.43
N GLU A 138 11.30 -0.17 10.33
CA GLU A 138 11.84 0.63 9.22
C GLU A 138 11.58 -0.03 7.86
N ARG A 139 11.82 -1.33 7.73
CA ARG A 139 11.55 -2.07 6.48
C ARG A 139 10.07 -2.09 6.15
N LEU A 140 9.22 -2.25 7.17
CA LEU A 140 7.78 -2.21 7.00
C LEU A 140 7.34 -0.84 6.47
N GLN A 141 7.83 0.25 7.08
CA GLN A 141 7.56 1.61 6.60
C GLN A 141 8.00 1.78 5.15
N LEU A 142 9.21 1.33 4.79
CA LEU A 142 9.73 1.47 3.43
C LEU A 142 8.88 0.70 2.41
N MET A 143 8.53 -0.54 2.72
CA MET A 143 7.71 -1.38 1.84
C MET A 143 6.28 -0.84 1.72
N VAL A 144 5.63 -0.50 2.84
CA VAL A 144 4.27 0.05 2.83
C VAL A 144 4.23 1.42 2.15
N GLY A 145 5.20 2.28 2.43
CA GLY A 145 5.32 3.58 1.78
C GLY A 145 5.49 3.44 0.26
N ALA A 146 6.31 2.49 -0.20
CA ALA A 146 6.40 2.19 -1.62
C ALA A 146 5.07 1.66 -2.17
N MET A 147 4.43 0.69 -1.51
CA MET A 147 3.12 0.17 -1.95
C MET A 147 2.03 1.25 -2.08
N VAL A 148 2.10 2.31 -1.28
CA VAL A 148 1.16 3.44 -1.32
C VAL A 148 1.53 4.49 -2.37
N LEU A 149 2.82 4.74 -2.61
CA LEU A 149 3.30 5.89 -3.39
C LEU A 149 3.81 5.53 -4.79
N LEU A 150 4.05 4.25 -5.07
CA LEU A 150 4.43 3.80 -6.41
C LEU A 150 3.30 4.06 -7.41
N GLN A 151 3.64 4.69 -8.53
CA GLN A 151 2.69 4.98 -9.61
C GLN A 151 2.21 3.70 -10.30
N ASP A 152 3.15 2.80 -10.61
CA ASP A 152 2.85 1.43 -11.04
C ASP A 152 3.28 0.41 -9.97
N PRO A 153 2.42 -0.54 -9.58
CA PRO A 153 2.81 -1.62 -8.69
C PRO A 153 3.92 -2.48 -9.30
N ILE A 154 4.94 -2.82 -8.50
CA ILE A 154 6.00 -3.75 -8.88
C ILE A 154 6.07 -4.93 -7.90
N PRO A 155 6.60 -6.10 -8.33
CA PRO A 155 6.76 -7.25 -7.44
C PRO A 155 7.68 -6.96 -6.25
N VAL A 156 7.47 -7.67 -5.14
CA VAL A 156 8.25 -7.47 -3.89
C VAL A 156 9.77 -7.52 -4.13
N PRO A 157 10.34 -8.48 -4.90
CA PRO A 157 11.78 -8.48 -5.17
C PRO A 157 12.29 -7.23 -5.90
N ALA A 158 11.48 -6.67 -6.81
CA ALA A 158 11.82 -5.43 -7.52
C ALA A 158 11.76 -4.24 -6.56
N MET A 159 10.75 -4.21 -5.69
CA MET A 159 10.59 -3.20 -4.65
C MET A 159 11.75 -3.22 -3.64
N GLU A 160 12.21 -4.40 -3.22
CA GLU A 160 13.40 -4.54 -2.36
C GLU A 160 14.63 -3.91 -3.01
N ARG A 161 14.90 -4.21 -4.29
CA ARG A 161 16.04 -3.63 -5.02
C ARG A 161 15.90 -2.12 -5.22
N LEU A 162 14.70 -1.65 -5.59
CA LEU A 162 14.37 -0.23 -5.69
C LEU A 162 14.71 0.50 -4.38
N LEU A 163 14.26 -0.03 -3.26
CA LEU A 163 14.44 0.56 -1.92
C LEU A 163 15.84 0.33 -1.33
N GLY A 164 16.67 -0.51 -1.95
CA GLY A 164 18.00 -0.86 -1.44
C GLY A 164 17.98 -1.82 -0.25
N LEU A 165 16.95 -2.67 -0.17
CA LEU A 165 16.78 -3.68 0.87
C LEU A 165 17.46 -4.99 0.45
N SER A 166 17.87 -5.79 1.45
CA SER A 166 18.37 -7.13 1.20
C SER A 166 17.25 -8.06 0.76
N THR A 167 17.57 -9.04 -0.07
CA THR A 167 16.60 -10.04 -0.54
C THR A 167 15.85 -10.68 0.63
N GLY A 168 14.52 -10.66 0.57
CA GLY A 168 13.63 -11.22 1.58
C GLY A 168 13.33 -10.31 2.77
N ASP A 169 14.00 -9.16 2.92
CA ASP A 169 13.68 -8.17 3.95
C ASP A 169 12.24 -7.64 3.79
N GLY A 170 11.84 -7.36 2.55
CA GLY A 170 10.53 -6.86 2.22
C GLY A 170 9.44 -7.89 2.46
N PHE A 171 9.69 -9.16 2.09
CA PHE A 171 8.77 -10.26 2.40
C PHE A 171 8.57 -10.43 3.90
N ARG A 172 9.65 -10.47 4.69
CA ARG A 172 9.58 -10.61 6.16
C ARG A 172 8.85 -9.43 6.79
N ALA A 173 9.12 -8.21 6.32
CA ALA A 173 8.44 -7.03 6.81
C ALA A 173 6.94 -7.07 6.52
N LEU A 174 6.56 -7.19 5.24
CA LEU A 174 5.15 -7.18 4.83
C LEU A 174 4.33 -8.32 5.43
N HIS A 175 4.96 -9.44 5.76
CA HIS A 175 4.28 -10.57 6.42
C HIS A 175 3.63 -10.16 7.76
N HIS A 176 4.21 -9.22 8.50
CA HIS A 176 3.62 -8.70 9.73
C HIS A 176 2.25 -8.02 9.51
N LEU A 177 1.95 -7.61 8.28
CA LEU A 177 0.68 -7.05 7.84
C LEU A 177 -0.15 -8.04 7.00
N HIS A 178 0.06 -9.36 7.09
CA HIS A 178 -0.66 -10.35 6.25
C HIS A 178 -2.20 -10.26 6.30
N SER A 179 -2.76 -9.72 7.39
CA SER A 179 -4.20 -9.53 7.56
C SER A 179 -4.75 -8.33 6.78
N VAL A 180 -3.88 -7.39 6.40
CA VAL A 180 -4.18 -6.15 5.66
C VAL A 180 -3.58 -6.16 4.26
N ILE A 181 -2.48 -6.88 4.05
CA ILE A 181 -1.72 -6.94 2.81
C ILE A 181 -1.60 -8.39 2.34
N SER A 182 -2.03 -8.62 1.11
CA SER A 182 -1.72 -9.84 0.37
C SER A 182 -0.31 -9.74 -0.21
N VAL A 183 0.57 -10.62 0.24
CA VAL A 183 1.90 -10.80 -0.35
C VAL A 183 1.88 -12.09 -1.17
N PRO A 184 1.95 -12.01 -2.51
CA PRO A 184 1.96 -13.20 -3.33
C PRO A 184 3.24 -14.01 -3.11
N ARG A 185 3.13 -15.34 -3.16
CA ARG A 185 4.29 -16.25 -3.09
C ARG A 185 5.09 -16.26 -4.40
N SER A 186 4.45 -15.90 -5.51
CA SER A 186 5.09 -15.76 -6.82
C SER A 186 5.94 -14.49 -6.87
N SER A 187 7.19 -14.61 -7.34
CA SER A 187 8.12 -13.49 -7.45
C SER A 187 7.70 -12.43 -8.48
N ASN A 188 6.71 -12.73 -9.32
CA ASN A 188 6.29 -11.87 -10.44
C ASN A 188 4.96 -11.17 -10.18
N GLU A 189 4.28 -11.49 -9.09
CA GLU A 189 3.02 -10.86 -8.72
C GLU A 189 3.27 -9.69 -7.75
N CYS A 190 2.44 -8.65 -7.89
CA CYS A 190 2.54 -7.47 -7.04
C CYS A 190 1.76 -7.67 -5.73
N PRO A 191 2.29 -7.18 -4.59
CA PRO A 191 1.55 -7.19 -3.34
C PRO A 191 0.31 -6.29 -3.45
N ARG A 192 -0.75 -6.63 -2.72
CA ARG A 192 -2.03 -5.90 -2.76
C ARG A 192 -2.52 -5.58 -1.36
N ILE A 193 -2.91 -4.34 -1.16
CA ILE A 193 -3.60 -3.91 0.05
C ILE A 193 -5.05 -4.39 -0.05
N HIS A 194 -5.55 -5.10 0.97
CA HIS A 194 -6.89 -5.68 0.97
C HIS A 194 -8.00 -4.63 1.00
N HIS A 195 -7.72 -3.47 1.58
CA HIS A 195 -8.69 -2.41 1.81
C HIS A 195 -8.24 -1.09 1.21
N ALA A 196 -9.13 -0.47 0.44
CA ALA A 196 -8.89 0.83 -0.17
C ALA A 196 -8.70 1.97 0.84
N SER A 197 -9.15 1.84 2.09
CA SER A 197 -8.99 2.86 3.14
C SER A 197 -7.65 2.82 3.86
N PHE A 198 -6.87 1.73 3.71
CA PHE A 198 -5.61 1.59 4.42
C PHE A 198 -4.53 2.58 3.97
N PRO A 199 -4.36 2.89 2.66
CA PRO A 199 -3.48 3.99 2.22
C PRO A 199 -3.84 5.31 2.91
N ASP A 200 -5.11 5.70 2.88
CA ASP A 200 -5.58 6.93 3.52
C ASP A 200 -5.33 6.94 5.03
N PHE A 201 -5.49 5.79 5.70
CA PHE A 201 -5.20 5.64 7.12
C PHE A 201 -3.71 5.81 7.43
N ILE A 202 -2.84 5.07 6.72
CA ILE A 202 -1.41 4.97 7.07
C ILE A 202 -0.65 6.26 6.74
N THR A 203 -1.16 7.09 5.82
CA THR A 203 -0.56 8.38 5.46
C THR A 203 -1.13 9.57 6.23
N ASP A 204 -2.19 9.40 7.01
CA ASP A 204 -2.83 10.48 7.78
C ASP A 204 -2.43 10.40 9.27
N PRO A 205 -1.60 11.34 9.77
CA PRO A 205 -1.16 11.35 11.17
C PRO A 205 -2.31 11.55 12.18
N SER A 206 -3.47 12.04 11.74
CA SER A 206 -4.65 12.16 12.60
C SER A 206 -5.38 10.82 12.80
N ARG A 207 -5.16 9.86 11.90
CA ARG A 207 -5.76 8.51 11.92
C ARG A 207 -4.76 7.46 12.39
N CYS A 208 -3.56 7.43 11.82
CA CYS A 208 -2.48 6.55 12.24
C CYS A 208 -1.65 7.19 13.37
N THR A 209 -2.16 7.10 14.60
CA THR A 209 -1.48 7.64 15.80
C THR A 209 -0.23 6.86 16.20
N GLU A 210 0.01 5.70 15.61
CA GLU A 210 1.25 4.94 15.77
C GLU A 210 2.35 5.56 14.89
N ILE A 211 3.04 6.58 15.42
CA ILE A 211 3.95 7.46 14.65
C ILE A 211 5.07 6.70 13.92
N ASP A 212 5.59 5.60 14.50
CA ASP A 212 6.63 4.77 13.89
C ASP A 212 6.14 3.96 12.69
N PHE A 213 4.84 3.99 12.39
CA PHE A 213 4.23 3.30 11.25
C PHE A 213 3.60 4.27 10.26
N CYS A 214 3.29 5.51 10.68
CA CYS A 214 2.72 6.52 9.82
C CYS A 214 3.68 6.87 8.68
N ILE A 215 3.20 6.80 7.43
CA ILE A 215 3.97 7.09 6.23
C ILE A 215 3.95 8.59 5.96
N GLN A 216 5.11 9.22 6.04
CA GLN A 216 5.29 10.61 5.63
C GLN A 216 5.57 10.67 4.12
N SER A 217 4.53 10.93 3.33
CA SER A 217 4.61 10.84 1.86
C SER A 217 5.78 11.64 1.27
N ASN A 218 6.03 12.86 1.75
CA ASN A 218 7.15 13.69 1.29
C ASN A 218 8.54 13.06 1.55
N VAL A 219 8.73 12.41 2.71
CA VAL A 219 9.99 11.74 3.06
C VAL A 219 10.20 10.51 2.16
N HIS A 220 9.15 9.71 1.96
CA HIS A 220 9.22 8.54 1.11
C HIS A 220 9.39 8.89 -0.38
N GLU A 221 8.70 9.92 -0.88
CA GLU A 221 8.86 10.43 -2.24
C GLU A 221 10.27 10.97 -2.49
N ALA A 222 10.85 11.71 -1.54
CA ALA A 222 12.24 12.15 -1.64
C ALA A 222 13.21 10.95 -1.69
N ARG A 223 13.01 9.94 -0.84
CA ARG A 223 13.82 8.71 -0.87
C ARG A 223 13.66 7.97 -2.20
N LEU A 224 12.45 7.85 -2.72
CA LEU A 224 12.19 7.26 -4.05
C LEU A 224 12.88 8.04 -5.16
N ALA A 225 12.90 9.38 -5.10
CA ALA A 225 13.61 10.22 -6.08
C ALA A 225 15.10 9.88 -6.14
N GLY A 226 15.78 9.82 -4.98
CA GLY A 226 17.20 9.47 -4.90
C GLY A 226 17.48 8.05 -5.43
N ARG A 227 16.70 7.06 -4.97
CA ARG A 227 16.85 5.66 -5.40
C ARG A 227 16.58 5.45 -6.89
N CYS A 228 15.54 6.08 -7.43
CA CYS A 228 15.24 5.98 -8.85
C CYS A 228 16.35 6.63 -9.70
N LEU A 229 16.90 7.77 -9.26
CA LEU A 229 18.01 8.42 -9.97
C LEU A 229 19.28 7.54 -9.97
N GLU A 230 19.63 6.96 -8.82
CA GLU A 230 20.77 6.04 -8.69
C GLU A 230 20.63 4.82 -9.62
N LEU A 231 19.45 4.20 -9.65
CA LEU A 231 19.19 3.01 -10.45
C LEU A 231 19.07 3.33 -11.94
N ALA A 232 18.44 4.44 -12.31
CA ALA A 232 18.37 4.89 -13.71
C ALA A 232 19.76 5.18 -14.27
N LYS A 233 20.62 5.85 -13.48
CA LYS A 233 22.04 6.03 -13.80
C LYS A 233 22.74 4.69 -14.02
N PHE A 234 22.63 3.78 -13.05
CA PHE A 234 23.28 2.46 -13.14
C PHE A 234 22.83 1.69 -14.38
N ALA A 235 21.54 1.72 -14.72
CA ALA A 235 20.99 1.06 -15.90
C ALA A 235 21.61 1.61 -17.21
N VAL A 236 21.77 2.93 -17.31
CA VAL A 236 22.41 3.57 -18.47
C VAL A 236 23.90 3.21 -18.58
N GLU A 237 24.63 3.23 -17.47
CA GLU A 237 26.08 2.98 -17.46
C GLU A 237 26.44 1.50 -17.71
N SER A 238 25.62 0.58 -17.21
CA SER A 238 25.90 -0.86 -17.29
C SER A 238 25.13 -1.59 -18.41
N GLY A 239 24.08 -0.98 -18.96
CA GLY A 239 23.13 -1.67 -19.84
C GLY A 239 22.28 -2.72 -19.12
N ALA A 240 22.28 -2.74 -17.78
CA ALA A 240 21.48 -3.67 -17.00
C ALA A 240 19.98 -3.42 -17.17
N GLN A 241 19.21 -4.50 -17.05
CA GLN A 241 17.75 -4.48 -17.16
C GLN A 241 17.13 -5.21 -15.97
N GLY A 242 15.92 -4.79 -15.61
CA GLY A 242 15.15 -5.36 -14.51
C GLY A 242 13.93 -4.49 -14.22
N PRO A 243 12.89 -5.05 -13.60
CA PRO A 243 11.65 -4.32 -13.31
C PRO A 243 11.89 -3.06 -12.46
N GLU A 244 12.83 -3.11 -11.51
CA GLU A 244 13.23 -1.95 -10.70
C GLU A 244 13.98 -0.86 -11.50
N LEU A 245 14.76 -1.27 -12.50
CA LEU A 245 15.52 -0.35 -13.35
C LEU A 245 14.60 0.34 -14.35
N GLU A 246 13.70 -0.42 -14.98
CA GLU A 246 12.66 0.11 -15.87
C GLU A 246 11.74 1.08 -15.12
N TYR A 247 11.32 0.69 -13.91
CA TYR A 247 10.53 1.55 -13.03
C TYR A 247 11.28 2.86 -12.70
N ALA A 248 12.53 2.73 -12.25
CA ALA A 248 13.38 3.86 -11.89
C ALA A 248 13.56 4.83 -13.06
N SER A 249 13.87 4.32 -14.26
CA SER A 249 14.03 5.11 -15.48
C SER A 249 12.75 5.85 -15.88
N SER A 250 11.58 5.27 -15.62
CA SER A 250 10.28 5.85 -15.97
C SER A 250 9.83 6.93 -14.99
N TRP A 251 10.06 6.71 -13.69
CA TRP A 251 9.39 7.48 -12.63
C TRP A 251 10.28 8.43 -11.82
N TRP A 252 11.62 8.40 -11.99
CA TRP A 252 12.50 9.35 -11.30
C TRP A 252 12.12 10.84 -11.51
N PRO A 253 11.67 11.32 -12.70
CA PRO A 253 11.33 12.73 -12.88
C PRO A 253 10.10 13.13 -12.06
N TYR A 254 9.13 12.22 -11.95
CA TYR A 254 7.93 12.42 -11.13
C TYR A 254 8.31 12.63 -9.66
N TYR A 255 9.06 11.70 -9.08
CA TYR A 255 9.46 11.81 -7.67
C TYR A 255 10.37 13.01 -7.40
N LEU A 256 11.25 13.36 -8.33
CA LEU A 256 12.10 14.54 -8.20
C LEU A 256 11.26 15.83 -8.16
N SER A 257 10.23 15.95 -9.00
CA SER A 257 9.34 17.12 -8.99
C SER A 257 8.60 17.30 -7.67
N ARG A 258 8.22 16.19 -7.03
CA ARG A 258 7.55 16.18 -5.72
C ARG A 258 8.50 16.49 -4.57
N ALA A 259 9.72 15.97 -4.63
CA ALA A 259 10.76 16.31 -3.67
C ALA A 259 11.15 17.81 -3.74
N GLY A 260 11.19 18.36 -4.95
CA GLY A 260 11.52 19.77 -5.25
C GLY A 260 10.55 20.82 -4.70
N SER A 261 9.38 20.41 -4.21
CA SER A 261 8.36 21.31 -3.65
C SER A 261 8.67 21.76 -2.21
N ASP A 262 9.69 21.17 -1.58
CA ASP A 262 10.18 21.50 -0.22
C ASP A 262 11.66 21.94 -0.37
N GLU A 263 11.87 23.19 -0.81
CA GLU A 263 13.13 23.72 -1.38
C GLU A 263 14.41 23.38 -0.58
N GLY A 264 14.33 23.25 0.75
CA GLY A 264 15.49 22.94 1.61
C GLY A 264 15.93 21.48 1.66
N LYS A 265 15.06 20.51 1.32
CA LYS A 265 15.38 19.07 1.34
C LYS A 265 15.76 18.53 -0.02
N ALA A 266 15.15 19.06 -1.08
CA ALA A 266 15.49 18.71 -2.46
C ALA A 266 16.94 19.04 -2.78
N ILE A 267 17.43 20.21 -2.36
CA ILE A 267 18.80 20.66 -2.62
C ILE A 267 19.81 19.71 -1.97
N ASN A 268 19.62 19.27 -0.72
CA ASN A 268 20.57 18.36 -0.08
C ASN A 268 20.56 16.94 -0.68
N LEU A 269 19.40 16.43 -1.12
CA LEU A 269 19.29 15.10 -1.75
C LEU A 269 19.85 15.09 -3.17
N VAL A 270 19.61 16.18 -3.90
CA VAL A 270 20.12 16.44 -5.23
C VAL A 270 21.62 16.70 -5.15
N GLU A 271 22.11 17.62 -4.32
CA GLU A 271 23.56 17.91 -4.18
C GLU A 271 24.40 16.71 -3.72
N ALA A 272 23.88 15.84 -2.85
CA ALA A 272 24.56 14.58 -2.50
C ALA A 272 24.68 13.61 -3.70
N SER A 273 23.84 13.77 -4.73
CA SER A 273 23.73 12.86 -5.88
C SER A 273 24.15 13.49 -7.22
N THR A 274 24.14 14.82 -7.37
CA THR A 274 24.20 15.53 -8.66
C THR A 274 25.47 16.32 -8.93
N SER A 275 26.50 16.23 -8.08
CA SER A 275 27.80 16.87 -8.39
C SER A 275 28.43 16.36 -9.70
N CYS A 276 27.90 15.30 -10.32
CA CYS A 276 28.35 14.78 -11.62
C CYS A 276 27.31 14.79 -12.77
N TYR A 277 26.04 15.16 -12.56
CA TYR A 277 24.96 14.74 -13.48
C TYR A 277 24.35 15.77 -14.43
N LEU A 278 24.38 17.07 -14.14
CA LEU A 278 23.69 18.04 -15.01
C LEU A 278 24.32 18.17 -16.40
N MET A 279 25.59 17.80 -16.58
CA MET A 279 26.28 17.86 -17.87
C MET A 279 26.08 16.61 -18.74
N GLY A 280 25.98 15.42 -18.13
CA GLY A 280 25.88 14.16 -18.88
C GLY A 280 24.53 13.94 -19.56
N TRP A 281 23.44 14.38 -18.94
CA TRP A 281 22.09 14.26 -19.51
C TRP A 281 21.80 15.29 -20.61
N TYR A 282 22.46 16.46 -20.57
CA TYR A 282 22.35 17.48 -21.62
C TYR A 282 22.91 16.98 -22.96
N GLU A 283 23.94 16.12 -22.93
CA GLU A 283 24.54 15.49 -24.11
C GLU A 283 23.66 14.36 -24.68
N LEU A 284 22.97 13.61 -23.82
CA LEU A 284 22.15 12.45 -24.19
C LEU A 284 20.75 12.81 -24.72
N ILE A 285 20.17 13.90 -24.23
CA ILE A 285 18.84 14.39 -24.67
C ILE A 285 18.95 15.32 -25.89
N ARG A 286 20.17 15.72 -26.30
CA ARG A 286 20.34 16.54 -27.50
C ARG A 286 19.86 15.74 -28.72
N PRO A 287 18.87 16.21 -29.49
CA PRO A 287 18.49 15.55 -30.72
C PRO A 287 19.72 15.49 -31.62
N ARG A 288 20.08 14.28 -32.09
CA ARG A 288 21.10 14.12 -33.14
C ARG A 288 20.54 14.72 -34.42
N GLY A 289 20.70 16.04 -34.57
CA GLY A 289 20.47 16.74 -35.83
C GLY A 289 21.45 16.25 -36.90
N PRO A 290 21.09 16.36 -38.18
CA PRO A 290 21.91 15.85 -39.27
C PRO A 290 23.26 16.57 -39.32
N SER A 291 24.29 15.83 -39.71
CA SER A 291 25.68 16.28 -39.92
C SER A 291 25.78 17.62 -40.67
N PRO A 292 26.78 18.47 -40.36
CA PRO A 292 26.89 19.79 -40.94
C PRO A 292 27.23 19.72 -42.43
N CYS A 293 26.33 20.20 -43.29
CA CYS A 293 26.71 20.81 -44.57
C CYS A 293 26.98 22.31 -44.31
N PRO A 294 27.99 22.91 -44.98
CA PRO A 294 28.39 24.29 -44.73
C PRO A 294 27.48 25.29 -45.45
N MET A 295 27.30 26.47 -44.83
CA MET A 295 26.58 27.67 -45.31
C MET A 295 25.05 27.54 -45.21
N ASP A 296 24.27 28.40 -44.56
CA ASP A 296 24.32 29.85 -44.42
C ASP A 296 23.84 30.34 -43.05
N ALA A 297 24.18 31.59 -42.73
CA ALA A 297 23.74 32.33 -41.56
C ALA A 297 22.21 32.61 -41.59
N ASP A 298 21.69 33.04 -40.43
CA ASP A 298 20.32 33.47 -40.14
C ASP A 298 19.29 32.38 -39.84
N CYS A 299 19.13 32.08 -38.54
CA CYS A 299 17.81 31.95 -37.89
C CYS A 299 17.96 31.77 -36.37
N TRP A 300 18.16 32.88 -35.64
CA TRP A 300 17.83 33.00 -34.22
C TRP A 300 16.66 33.99 -34.07
N ALA A 301 15.46 33.50 -33.74
CA ALA A 301 14.36 34.26 -33.12
C ALA A 301 13.24 33.27 -32.69
N VAL A 302 12.97 33.04 -31.39
CA VAL A 302 11.92 33.68 -30.55
C VAL A 302 10.52 33.11 -30.93
N VAL A 303 9.72 32.47 -30.05
CA VAL A 303 8.93 33.01 -28.92
C VAL A 303 8.35 31.84 -28.06
N ARG A 304 8.26 32.07 -26.74
CA ARG A 304 7.50 31.34 -25.70
C ARG A 304 6.00 31.16 -26.04
N VAL A 305 5.27 30.31 -25.31
CA VAL A 305 4.05 30.63 -24.53
C VAL A 305 3.35 29.31 -24.11
N LEU A 306 3.12 29.15 -22.80
CA LEU A 306 2.26 28.16 -22.14
C LEU A 306 0.77 28.54 -22.30
N PRO A 307 -0.16 27.62 -21.99
CA PRO A 307 -1.34 28.05 -21.24
C PRO A 307 -1.65 27.20 -20.00
N SER A 308 -2.14 27.97 -19.02
CA SER A 308 -2.87 27.72 -17.76
C SER A 308 -3.53 26.37 -17.52
#